data_AF-B1KE79-F1
#
_entry.id   AF-B1KE79-F1
#
_cell.length_a   1.000
_cell.length_b   1.000
_cell.length_c   1.000
_cell.angle_alpha   90.00
_cell.angle_beta   90.00
_cell.angle_gamma   90.00
#
_symmetry.space_group_name_H-M   'P 1'
#
loop_
_entity.id
_entity.type
_entity.pdbx_description
1 polymer ?
#
loop_
_entity_poly.entity_id
_entity_poly.type
_entity_poly.pdbx_seq_one_letter_code
_entity_poly.pdbx_strand_id
1 'polypeptide(L)'
;MIWTALALTTGLYLTQVNDKQVLLCETELLQPCLQELSPNARRQLPAIAADVNTLLGVRGAMVLPLQDTDTAGVILLDREQLPYSLSIELSGSLHSFTLAQQLKVTLLHEIGHLEAIALLESGAIDALSPYRHEWIADCYLIWRLAKEDKGLGLAWQQYHRRNVNMMQNVENISHWTVPIMAQVFNRYDVEQLVKFDSFNEFMQDALPRLSEESQDSLDEFASLFHRTFSTQVMHFLPDYMFWRKPVLGQLLEPTLVTLLGEHAAREWMKNQKLPSKMSLQRF
;
A
#
# COMPACT_ATOMS: atom_id res chain seq x y z
N MET A 1 -22.26 47.23 9.36
CA MET A 1 -21.03 46.42 9.22
C MET A 1 -21.46 44.97 9.19
N ILE A 2 -21.57 44.41 7.99
CA ILE A 2 -21.92 43.00 7.78
C ILE A 2 -20.58 42.27 7.77
N TRP A 3 -20.29 41.53 8.84
CA TRP A 3 -19.20 40.57 8.84
C TRP A 3 -19.66 39.36 8.04
N THR A 4 -19.28 39.28 6.77
CA THR A 4 -19.31 38.02 6.03
C THR A 4 -18.28 37.11 6.67
N ALA A 5 -18.75 36.14 7.46
CA ALA A 5 -17.95 35.00 7.86
C ALA A 5 -17.58 34.25 6.58
N LEU A 6 -16.31 34.37 6.15
CA LEU A 6 -15.74 33.40 5.22
C LEU A 6 -15.75 32.06 5.96
N ALA A 7 -16.66 31.17 5.56
CA ALA A 7 -16.54 29.76 5.90
C ALA A 7 -15.23 29.27 5.26
N LEU A 8 -14.22 29.02 6.08
CA LEU A 8 -13.07 28.24 5.67
C LEU A 8 -13.61 26.85 5.32
N THR A 9 -13.62 26.52 4.03
CA THR A 9 -13.82 25.14 3.55
C THR A 9 -12.68 24.32 4.12
N THR A 10 -12.97 23.39 5.02
CA THR A 10 -11.97 22.63 5.79
C THR A 10 -11.68 21.26 5.19
N GLY A 11 -12.44 20.85 4.16
CA GLY A 11 -12.11 19.71 3.31
C GLY A 11 -11.23 20.14 2.14
N LEU A 12 -10.12 19.43 1.95
CA LEU A 12 -9.35 19.50 0.71
C LEU A 12 -9.82 18.36 -0.19
N TYR A 13 -10.35 18.70 -1.36
CA TYR A 13 -10.57 17.72 -2.42
C TYR A 13 -9.20 17.29 -2.95
N LEU A 14 -8.82 16.03 -2.72
CA LEU A 14 -7.49 15.56 -3.05
C LEU A 14 -7.35 15.25 -4.55
N THR A 15 -8.37 14.61 -5.10
CA THR A 15 -8.45 14.14 -6.48
C THR A 15 -9.87 13.64 -6.78
N GLN A 16 -10.07 13.20 -8.02
CA GLN A 16 -11.24 12.47 -8.46
C GLN A 16 -10.89 10.99 -8.66
N VAL A 17 -11.88 10.13 -8.43
CA VAL A 17 -11.90 8.71 -8.83
C VAL A 17 -13.06 8.58 -9.81
N ASN A 18 -12.75 8.27 -11.06
CA ASN A 18 -13.64 8.55 -12.20
C ASN A 18 -14.15 10.00 -12.14
N ASP A 19 -15.47 10.20 -12.14
CA ASP A 19 -16.11 11.51 -12.08
C ASP A 19 -16.48 11.96 -10.66
N LYS A 20 -16.13 11.17 -9.64
CA LYS A 20 -16.51 11.42 -8.24
C LYS A 20 -15.36 12.03 -7.44
N GLN A 21 -15.67 12.96 -6.55
CA GLN A 21 -14.68 13.58 -5.67
C GLN A 21 -14.27 12.65 -4.52
N VAL A 22 -13.03 12.82 -4.05
CA VAL A 22 -12.55 12.23 -2.79
C VAL A 22 -12.39 13.33 -1.76
N LEU A 23 -13.06 13.19 -0.62
CA LEU A 23 -12.98 14.15 0.49
C LEU A 23 -11.89 13.74 1.47
N LEU A 24 -10.86 14.57 1.67
CA LEU A 24 -9.87 14.37 2.72
C LEU A 24 -10.30 15.07 4.02
N CYS A 25 -10.48 14.31 5.09
CA CYS A 25 -10.78 14.81 6.42
C CYS A 25 -9.64 14.53 7.39
N GLU A 26 -8.96 15.60 7.83
CA GLU A 26 -8.02 15.52 8.94
C GLU A 26 -8.77 15.34 10.25
N THR A 27 -8.24 14.52 11.16
CA THR A 27 -8.89 14.21 12.45
C THR A 27 -9.21 15.47 13.27
N GLU A 28 -8.33 16.48 13.23
CA GLU A 28 -8.53 17.79 13.88
C GLU A 28 -9.72 18.59 13.32
N LEU A 29 -10.06 18.38 12.05
CA LEU A 29 -11.10 19.11 11.31
C LEU A 29 -12.23 18.18 10.86
N LEU A 30 -12.38 17.03 11.54
CA LEU A 30 -13.27 15.97 11.08
C LEU A 30 -14.74 16.41 11.02
N GLN A 31 -15.23 17.06 12.08
CA GLN A 31 -16.62 17.52 12.12
C GLN A 31 -16.97 18.51 10.99
N PRO A 32 -16.24 19.62 10.79
CA PRO A 32 -16.55 20.55 9.71
C PRO A 32 -16.29 19.92 8.32
N CYS A 33 -15.30 19.04 8.16
CA CYS A 33 -15.09 18.30 6.91
C CYS A 33 -16.29 17.42 6.55
N LEU A 34 -16.82 16.63 7.50
CA LEU A 34 -17.98 15.76 7.26
C LEU A 34 -19.27 16.54 6.93
N GLN A 35 -19.34 17.84 7.25
CA GLN A 35 -20.47 18.69 6.87
C GLN A 35 -20.47 19.08 5.38
N GLU A 36 -19.36 18.88 4.68
CA GLU A 36 -19.26 19.11 3.23
C GLU A 36 -19.90 17.98 2.42
N LEU A 37 -20.18 16.84 3.05
CA LEU A 37 -20.85 15.71 2.42
C LEU A 37 -22.32 16.00 2.13
N SER A 38 -22.83 15.43 1.04
CA SER A 38 -24.27 15.40 0.76
C SER A 38 -25.03 14.72 1.93
N PRO A 39 -26.31 15.05 2.16
CA PRO A 39 -27.11 14.35 3.16
C PRO A 39 -27.21 12.83 2.94
N ASN A 40 -27.02 12.36 1.71
CA ASN A 40 -27.02 10.92 1.39
C ASN A 40 -25.70 10.27 1.79
N ALA A 41 -24.57 10.86 1.40
CA ALA A 41 -23.24 10.43 1.80
C ALA A 41 -23.07 10.46 3.33
N ARG A 42 -23.48 11.55 3.99
CA ARG A 42 -23.32 11.72 5.43
C ARG A 42 -24.04 10.64 6.25
N ARG A 43 -25.18 10.14 5.78
CA ARG A 43 -25.97 9.10 6.47
C ARG A 43 -25.34 7.71 6.45
N GLN A 44 -24.36 7.47 5.58
CA GLN A 44 -23.62 6.20 5.52
C GLN A 44 -22.53 6.10 6.58
N LEU A 45 -22.18 7.24 7.21
CA LEU A 45 -21.15 7.34 8.23
C LEU A 45 -21.76 7.47 9.63
N PRO A 46 -21.07 7.04 10.71
CA PRO A 46 -21.48 7.31 12.07
C PRO A 46 -21.90 8.77 12.31
N ALA A 47 -23.02 8.98 13.00
CA ALA A 47 -23.62 10.32 13.16
C ALA A 47 -22.75 11.29 13.95
N ILE A 48 -21.87 10.78 14.81
CA ILE A 48 -20.97 11.55 15.65
C ILE A 48 -19.56 11.46 15.07
N ALA A 49 -18.88 12.59 14.87
CA ALA A 49 -17.51 12.59 14.32
C ALA A 49 -16.52 11.79 15.19
N ALA A 50 -16.70 11.77 16.51
CA ALA A 50 -15.89 10.93 17.40
C ALA A 50 -15.97 9.44 17.02
N ASP A 51 -17.16 8.94 16.66
CA ASP A 51 -17.35 7.54 16.24
C ASP A 51 -16.78 7.27 14.84
N VAL A 52 -16.63 8.30 14.01
CA VAL A 52 -15.89 8.21 12.75
C VAL A 52 -14.40 8.11 13.04
N ASN A 53 -13.89 8.91 13.97
CA ASN A 53 -12.48 8.90 14.37
C ASN A 53 -12.06 7.57 15.01
N THR A 54 -12.96 6.90 15.76
CA THR A 54 -12.65 5.58 16.34
C THR A 54 -12.44 4.49 15.30
N LEU A 55 -12.96 4.65 14.07
CA LEU A 55 -12.70 3.73 12.96
C LEU A 55 -11.23 3.76 12.52
N LEU A 56 -10.58 4.94 12.59
CA LEU A 56 -9.17 5.10 12.24
C LEU A 56 -8.27 4.37 13.24
N GLY A 57 -8.67 4.32 14.51
CA GLY A 57 -7.93 3.66 15.57
C GLY A 57 -6.53 4.28 15.72
N VAL A 58 -5.49 3.46 15.54
CA VAL A 58 -4.08 3.89 15.60
C VAL A 58 -3.44 4.02 14.20
N ARG A 59 -4.24 3.99 13.14
CA ARG A 59 -3.75 4.10 11.76
C ARG A 59 -3.50 5.57 11.42
N GLY A 60 -2.53 5.83 10.56
CA GLY A 60 -2.28 7.19 10.05
C GLY A 60 -3.29 7.65 8.99
N ALA A 61 -3.91 6.72 8.26
CA ALA A 61 -5.02 7.03 7.37
C ALA A 61 -5.94 5.82 7.20
N MET A 62 -7.16 6.08 6.72
CA MET A 62 -8.07 5.06 6.24
C MET A 62 -9.04 5.66 5.23
N VAL A 63 -9.60 4.81 4.38
CA VAL A 63 -10.71 5.18 3.50
C VAL A 63 -12.05 4.64 3.98
N LEU A 64 -13.08 5.48 3.82
CA LEU A 64 -14.49 5.15 3.99
C LEU A 64 -15.19 5.35 2.64
N PRO A 65 -15.38 4.27 1.85
CA PRO A 65 -16.05 4.38 0.57
C PRO A 65 -17.53 4.77 0.76
N LEU A 66 -18.06 5.53 -0.19
CA LEU A 66 -19.43 6.03 -0.15
C LEU A 66 -20.18 5.64 -1.43
N GLN A 67 -21.42 5.21 -1.24
CA GLN A 67 -22.38 5.06 -2.33
C GLN A 67 -23.08 6.39 -2.57
N ASP A 68 -22.40 7.30 -3.25
CA ASP A 68 -22.92 8.63 -3.59
C ASP A 68 -22.64 8.96 -5.07
N THR A 69 -23.42 9.88 -5.64
CA THR A 69 -23.30 10.28 -7.05
C THR A 69 -22.09 11.17 -7.30
N ASP A 70 -21.72 11.99 -6.32
CA ASP A 70 -20.70 13.03 -6.48
C ASP A 70 -19.44 12.74 -5.64
N THR A 71 -19.54 11.89 -4.62
CA THR A 71 -18.43 11.53 -3.72
C THR A 71 -18.10 10.04 -3.76
N ALA A 72 -16.86 9.69 -4.07
CA ALA A 72 -16.38 8.29 -4.07
C ALA A 72 -16.14 7.77 -2.65
N GLY A 73 -15.67 8.64 -1.76
CA GLY A 73 -15.37 8.28 -0.38
C GLY A 73 -14.74 9.41 0.42
N VAL A 74 -14.55 9.13 1.70
CA VAL A 74 -13.82 9.99 2.64
C VAL A 74 -12.51 9.31 3.00
N ILE A 75 -11.40 10.03 2.92
CA ILE A 75 -10.14 9.61 3.51
C ILE A 75 -10.02 10.31 4.85
N LEU A 76 -9.92 9.53 5.93
CA LEU A 76 -9.54 10.04 7.24
C LEU A 76 -8.02 10.07 7.35
N LEU A 77 -7.48 11.15 7.89
CA LEU A 77 -6.04 11.35 8.02
C LEU A 77 -5.69 11.83 9.43
N ASP A 78 -4.85 11.05 10.11
CA ASP A 78 -4.11 11.48 11.29
C ASP A 78 -2.63 11.61 10.90
N ARG A 79 -2.21 12.85 10.64
CA ARG A 79 -0.85 13.14 10.18
C ARG A 79 0.21 12.78 11.22
N GLU A 80 -0.12 12.88 12.51
CA GLU A 80 0.83 12.61 13.58
C GLU A 80 1.14 11.11 13.70
N GLN A 81 0.21 10.26 13.27
CA GLN A 81 0.37 8.80 13.27
C GLN A 81 1.08 8.25 12.02
N LEU A 82 1.46 9.09 11.06
CA LEU A 82 2.21 8.64 9.89
C LEU A 82 3.67 8.34 10.26
N PRO A 83 4.18 7.13 9.99
CA PRO A 83 5.55 6.79 10.33
C PRO A 83 6.55 7.53 9.42
N TYR A 84 7.59 8.10 10.01
CA TYR A 84 8.72 8.68 9.27
C TYR A 84 9.82 7.65 8.97
N SER A 85 9.81 6.53 9.68
CA SER A 85 10.77 5.43 9.48
C SER A 85 10.20 4.11 9.99
N LEU A 86 10.73 3.00 9.48
CA LEU A 86 10.54 1.66 10.01
C LEU A 86 11.88 1.14 10.51
N SER A 87 11.89 0.27 11.50
CA SER A 87 13.13 -0.32 12.02
C SER A 87 12.99 -1.83 12.19
N ILE A 88 14.02 -2.56 11.82
CA ILE A 88 14.06 -4.02 11.92
C ILE A 88 15.42 -4.49 12.44
N GLU A 89 15.41 -5.49 13.31
CA GLU A 89 16.63 -6.18 13.73
C GLU A 89 16.98 -7.28 12.73
N LEU A 90 18.17 -7.21 12.14
CA LEU A 90 18.73 -8.25 11.28
C LEU A 90 20.14 -8.60 11.78
N SER A 91 20.39 -9.89 12.04
CA SER A 91 21.70 -10.36 12.52
C SER A 91 22.21 -9.64 13.78
N GLY A 92 21.31 -9.29 14.71
CA GLY A 92 21.64 -8.61 15.96
C GLY A 92 21.99 -7.13 15.81
N SER A 93 21.69 -6.52 14.65
CA SER A 93 21.83 -5.08 14.40
C SER A 93 20.49 -4.47 14.01
N LEU A 94 20.20 -3.28 14.53
CA LEU A 94 19.01 -2.52 14.17
C LEU A 94 19.24 -1.73 12.88
N HIS A 95 18.43 -1.98 11.86
CA HIS A 95 18.44 -1.28 10.59
C HIS A 95 17.18 -0.42 10.48
N SER A 96 17.35 0.85 10.08
CA SER A 96 16.24 1.77 9.89
C SER A 96 16.03 2.07 8.40
N PHE A 97 14.77 2.15 8.00
CA PHE A 97 14.33 2.53 6.67
C PHE A 97 13.55 3.84 6.77
N THR A 98 14.12 4.93 6.24
CA THR A 98 13.48 6.25 6.22
C THR A 98 12.39 6.29 5.16
N LEU A 99 11.23 6.84 5.51
CA LEU A 99 10.09 6.99 4.62
C LEU A 99 9.98 8.44 4.15
N ALA A 100 10.37 8.69 2.90
CA ALA A 100 10.23 9.99 2.27
C ALA A 100 8.78 10.23 1.83
N GLN A 101 8.29 11.47 2.00
CA GLN A 101 6.97 11.91 1.54
C GLN A 101 5.83 10.94 1.93
N GLN A 102 5.89 10.39 3.16
CA GLN A 102 4.96 9.32 3.57
C GLN A 102 3.49 9.73 3.47
N LEU A 103 3.16 11.00 3.71
CA LEU A 103 1.81 11.52 3.49
C LEU A 103 1.33 11.28 2.05
N LYS A 104 2.16 11.60 1.05
CA LYS A 104 1.83 11.38 -0.37
C LYS A 104 1.62 9.90 -0.66
N VAL A 105 2.55 9.05 -0.23
CA VAL A 105 2.49 7.60 -0.42
C VAL A 105 1.22 7.02 0.20
N THR A 106 0.91 7.39 1.45
CA THR A 106 -0.30 6.94 2.14
C THR A 106 -1.56 7.41 1.40
N LEU A 107 -1.67 8.70 1.06
CA LEU A 107 -2.87 9.22 0.41
C LEU A 107 -3.12 8.59 -0.97
N LEU A 108 -2.07 8.38 -1.76
CA LEU A 108 -2.20 7.68 -3.04
C LEU A 108 -2.69 6.24 -2.84
N HIS A 109 -2.20 5.54 -1.82
CA HIS A 109 -2.69 4.21 -1.49
C HIS A 109 -4.18 4.22 -1.11
N GLU A 110 -4.60 5.15 -0.24
CA GLU A 110 -6.01 5.27 0.16
C GLU A 110 -6.94 5.61 -1.01
N ILE A 111 -6.49 6.43 -1.96
CA ILE A 111 -7.24 6.67 -3.21
C ILE A 111 -7.31 5.39 -4.04
N GLY A 112 -6.22 4.63 -4.09
CA GLY A 112 -6.15 3.36 -4.80
C GLY A 112 -7.22 2.36 -4.32
N HIS A 113 -7.62 2.40 -3.05
CA HIS A 113 -8.73 1.59 -2.56
C HIS A 113 -10.08 2.00 -3.15
N LEU A 114 -10.32 3.30 -3.40
CA LEU A 114 -11.52 3.78 -4.08
C LEU A 114 -11.50 3.40 -5.56
N GLU A 115 -10.33 3.47 -6.19
CA GLU A 115 -10.13 3.04 -7.57
C GLU A 115 -10.39 1.54 -7.75
N ALA A 116 -10.00 0.72 -6.77
CA ALA A 116 -10.34 -0.70 -6.77
C ALA A 116 -11.86 -0.94 -6.76
N ILE A 117 -12.61 -0.15 -5.97
CA ILE A 117 -14.08 -0.20 -5.94
C ILE A 117 -14.66 0.26 -7.28
N ALA A 118 -14.14 1.34 -7.85
CA ALA A 118 -14.53 1.81 -9.18
C ALA A 118 -14.32 0.74 -10.27
N LEU A 119 -13.21 0.00 -10.23
CA LEU A 119 -12.99 -1.12 -11.16
C LEU A 119 -14.04 -2.22 -10.98
N LEU A 120 -14.41 -2.56 -9.75
CA LEU A 120 -15.49 -3.51 -9.46
C LEU A 120 -16.84 -3.01 -9.99
N GLU A 121 -17.19 -1.75 -9.74
CA GLU A 121 -18.45 -1.13 -10.20
C GLU A 121 -18.53 -1.07 -11.73
N SER A 122 -17.40 -0.87 -12.41
CA SER A 122 -17.33 -0.87 -13.88
C SER A 122 -17.40 -2.26 -14.52
N GLY A 123 -17.28 -3.33 -13.72
CA GLY A 123 -17.18 -4.71 -14.22
C GLY A 123 -15.80 -5.07 -14.80
N ALA A 124 -14.77 -4.26 -14.58
CA ALA A 124 -13.40 -4.57 -14.99
C ALA A 124 -12.79 -5.73 -14.17
N ILE A 125 -13.33 -5.96 -12.97
CA ILE A 125 -13.03 -7.12 -12.12
C ILE A 125 -14.32 -7.68 -11.54
N ASP A 126 -14.36 -8.98 -11.29
CA ASP A 126 -15.58 -9.67 -10.82
C ASP A 126 -15.77 -9.62 -9.30
N ALA A 127 -14.68 -9.48 -8.54
CA ALA A 127 -14.70 -9.51 -7.08
C ALA A 127 -13.46 -8.82 -6.49
N LEU A 128 -13.63 -8.28 -5.28
CA LEU A 128 -12.57 -7.74 -4.43
C LEU A 128 -12.41 -8.60 -3.17
N SER A 129 -11.35 -9.41 -3.13
CA SER A 129 -10.86 -9.97 -1.87
C SER A 129 -10.09 -8.90 -1.08
N PRO A 130 -9.87 -9.04 0.24
CA PRO A 130 -9.03 -8.12 1.00
C PRO A 130 -7.63 -7.96 0.40
N TYR A 131 -7.00 -9.07 -0.03
CA TYR A 131 -5.69 -9.04 -0.68
C TYR A 131 -5.71 -8.29 -2.01
N ARG A 132 -6.75 -8.52 -2.82
CA ARG A 132 -6.94 -7.83 -4.10
C ARG A 132 -7.16 -6.34 -3.93
N HIS A 133 -7.92 -5.97 -2.91
CA HIS A 133 -8.16 -4.58 -2.58
C HIS A 133 -6.86 -3.83 -2.26
N GLU A 134 -5.95 -4.46 -1.52
CA GLU A 134 -4.64 -3.90 -1.19
C GLU A 134 -3.71 -3.80 -2.41
N TRP A 135 -3.59 -4.85 -3.22
CA TRP A 135 -2.62 -4.81 -4.31
C TRP A 135 -3.07 -3.90 -5.45
N ILE A 136 -4.37 -3.77 -5.73
CA ILE A 136 -4.88 -2.79 -6.69
C ILE A 136 -4.57 -1.37 -6.22
N ALA A 137 -4.69 -1.11 -4.91
CA ALA A 137 -4.34 0.19 -4.34
C ALA A 137 -2.84 0.52 -4.51
N ASP A 138 -1.96 -0.46 -4.32
CA ASP A 138 -0.53 -0.28 -4.61
C ASP A 138 -0.24 -0.15 -6.12
N CYS A 139 -1.01 -0.79 -7.01
CA CYS A 139 -0.94 -0.57 -8.46
C CYS A 139 -1.31 0.87 -8.84
N TYR A 140 -2.37 1.43 -8.25
CA TYR A 140 -2.74 2.84 -8.46
C TYR A 140 -1.63 3.77 -8.01
N LEU A 141 -1.06 3.52 -6.82
CA LEU A 141 0.07 4.27 -6.30
C LEU A 141 1.26 4.26 -7.28
N ILE A 142 1.62 3.09 -7.82
CA ILE A 142 2.72 2.95 -8.80
C ILE A 142 2.43 3.80 -10.05
N TRP A 143 1.26 3.63 -10.66
CA TRP A 143 0.87 4.35 -11.87
C TRP A 143 0.85 5.86 -11.63
N ARG A 144 0.27 6.30 -10.52
CA ARG A 144 0.10 7.73 -10.22
C ARG A 144 1.45 8.41 -9.94
N LEU A 145 2.34 7.75 -9.21
CA LEU A 145 3.70 8.25 -8.98
C LEU A 145 4.50 8.36 -10.28
N ALA A 146 4.35 7.39 -11.19
CA ALA A 146 4.99 7.48 -12.50
C ALA A 146 4.48 8.70 -13.30
N LYS A 147 3.16 8.99 -13.27
CA LYS A 147 2.60 10.17 -13.96
C LYS A 147 3.01 11.51 -13.34
N GLU A 148 2.99 11.61 -12.01
CA GLU A 148 3.25 12.88 -11.32
C GLU A 148 4.74 13.18 -11.14
N ASP A 149 5.50 12.20 -10.64
CA ASP A 149 6.90 12.40 -10.23
C ASP A 149 7.90 11.97 -11.30
N LYS A 150 7.43 11.36 -12.39
CA LYS A 150 8.26 10.80 -13.48
C LYS A 150 9.32 9.83 -12.95
N GLY A 151 9.00 9.10 -11.89
CA GLY A 151 9.91 8.17 -11.22
C GLY A 151 9.18 7.14 -10.38
N LEU A 152 9.90 6.08 -9.99
CA LEU A 152 9.37 4.97 -9.18
C LEU A 152 9.99 4.89 -7.78
N GLY A 153 10.78 5.88 -7.35
CA GLY A 153 11.46 5.85 -6.05
C GLY A 153 10.50 5.68 -4.87
N LEU A 154 9.40 6.43 -4.84
CA LEU A 154 8.37 6.30 -3.79
C LEU A 154 7.56 5.00 -3.91
N ALA A 155 7.44 4.44 -5.11
CA ALA A 155 6.81 3.13 -5.31
C ALA A 155 7.70 2.00 -4.78
N TRP A 156 9.02 2.07 -5.01
CA TRP A 156 10.00 1.18 -4.39
C TRP A 156 10.04 1.35 -2.87
N GLN A 157 9.86 2.56 -2.35
CA GLN A 157 9.70 2.76 -0.91
C GLN A 157 8.50 1.97 -0.36
N GLN A 158 7.36 2.02 -1.04
CA GLN A 158 6.18 1.24 -0.64
C GLN A 158 6.46 -0.27 -0.70
N TYR A 159 7.13 -0.76 -1.75
CA TYR A 159 7.59 -2.15 -1.86
C TYR A 159 8.43 -2.57 -0.64
N HIS A 160 9.42 -1.75 -0.28
CA HIS A 160 10.28 -2.02 0.87
C HIS A 160 9.50 -1.99 2.18
N ARG A 161 8.60 -1.02 2.36
CA ARG A 161 7.71 -0.92 3.52
C ARG A 161 6.83 -2.17 3.69
N ARG A 162 6.22 -2.68 2.62
CA ARG A 162 5.43 -3.93 2.69
C ARG A 162 6.26 -5.12 3.14
N ASN A 163 7.49 -5.25 2.63
CA ASN A 163 8.42 -6.28 3.07
C ASN A 163 8.81 -6.12 4.55
N VAL A 164 9.20 -4.92 4.98
CA VAL A 164 9.59 -4.66 6.38
C VAL A 164 8.43 -4.93 7.34
N ASN A 165 7.21 -4.51 7.00
CA ASN A 165 6.02 -4.79 7.80
C ASN A 165 5.79 -6.30 7.98
N MET A 166 5.99 -7.10 6.92
CA MET A 166 5.89 -8.57 7.01
C MET A 166 6.99 -9.19 7.84
N MET A 167 8.21 -8.67 7.76
CA MET A 167 9.32 -9.13 8.60
C MET A 167 9.08 -8.83 10.08
N GLN A 168 8.39 -7.72 10.40
CA GLN A 168 8.04 -7.33 11.78
C GLN A 168 6.83 -8.09 12.32
N ASN A 169 5.77 -8.28 11.51
CA ASN A 169 4.57 -9.00 11.90
C ASN A 169 3.93 -9.67 10.68
N VAL A 170 3.81 -11.00 10.74
CA VAL A 170 3.23 -11.83 9.67
C VAL A 170 1.71 -11.69 9.52
N GLU A 171 1.03 -11.13 10.51
CA GLU A 171 -0.40 -10.80 10.42
C GLU A 171 -0.68 -9.74 9.32
N ASN A 172 0.36 -9.07 8.82
CA ASN A 172 0.28 -8.16 7.68
C ASN A 172 0.16 -8.86 6.32
N ILE A 173 0.00 -10.19 6.26
CA ILE A 173 0.04 -10.95 4.99
C ILE A 173 -1.01 -10.49 3.96
N SER A 174 -2.19 -10.08 4.41
CA SER A 174 -3.23 -9.52 3.55
C SER A 174 -2.84 -8.19 2.90
N HIS A 175 -1.86 -7.49 3.46
CA HIS A 175 -1.32 -6.23 2.99
C HIS A 175 0.04 -6.41 2.29
N TRP A 176 0.55 -7.65 2.15
CA TRP A 176 1.83 -7.93 1.51
C TRP A 176 1.71 -8.09 -0.01
N THR A 177 1.59 -6.96 -0.68
CA THR A 177 1.33 -6.84 -2.13
C THR A 177 2.60 -6.97 -2.99
N VAL A 178 3.76 -7.22 -2.37
CA VAL A 178 5.08 -7.30 -2.98
C VAL A 178 5.15 -8.26 -4.18
N PRO A 179 4.53 -9.48 -4.16
CA PRO A 179 4.48 -10.34 -5.33
C PRO A 179 3.87 -9.67 -6.58
N ILE A 180 2.85 -8.84 -6.39
CA ILE A 180 2.22 -8.08 -7.48
C ILE A 180 3.06 -6.85 -7.85
N MET A 181 3.57 -6.11 -6.89
CA MET A 181 4.43 -4.94 -7.16
C MET A 181 5.68 -5.34 -7.97
N ALA A 182 6.34 -6.45 -7.60
CA ALA A 182 7.49 -6.98 -8.35
C ALA A 182 7.11 -7.30 -9.80
N GLN A 183 5.93 -7.87 -10.00
CA GLN A 183 5.37 -8.16 -11.31
C GLN A 183 5.13 -6.89 -12.13
N VAL A 184 4.64 -5.81 -11.52
CA VAL A 184 4.45 -4.52 -12.18
C VAL A 184 5.81 -3.91 -12.55
N PHE A 185 6.76 -3.84 -11.61
CA PHE A 185 8.10 -3.28 -11.88
C PHE A 185 8.89 -4.03 -12.95
N ASN A 186 8.68 -5.34 -13.10
CA ASN A 186 9.32 -6.12 -14.14
C ASN A 186 8.69 -5.94 -15.53
N ARG A 187 7.46 -5.43 -15.61
CA ARG A 187 6.71 -5.29 -16.87
C ARG A 187 6.64 -3.85 -17.38
N TYR A 188 6.64 -2.89 -16.47
CA TYR A 188 6.40 -1.49 -16.78
C TYR A 188 7.53 -0.62 -16.24
N ASP A 189 8.18 0.12 -17.15
CA ASP A 189 8.97 1.28 -16.80
C ASP A 189 8.10 2.54 -16.69
N VAL A 190 8.73 3.66 -16.30
CA VAL A 190 8.06 4.95 -16.17
C VAL A 190 7.43 5.37 -17.51
N GLU A 191 8.14 5.22 -18.62
CA GLU A 191 7.67 5.66 -19.95
C GLU A 191 6.43 4.88 -20.41
N GLN A 192 6.31 3.61 -20.03
CA GLN A 192 5.14 2.80 -20.29
C GLN A 192 3.97 3.21 -19.39
N LEU A 193 4.20 3.41 -18.09
CA LEU A 193 3.14 3.79 -17.14
C LEU A 193 2.50 5.15 -17.49
N VAL A 194 3.29 6.12 -17.92
CA VAL A 194 2.76 7.46 -18.25
C VAL A 194 1.90 7.50 -19.52
N LYS A 195 1.98 6.48 -20.37
CA LYS A 195 1.20 6.40 -21.62
C LYS A 195 -0.27 6.03 -21.40
N PHE A 196 -0.61 5.43 -20.27
CA PHE A 196 -2.01 5.17 -19.92
C PHE A 196 -2.67 6.47 -19.47
N ASP A 197 -3.76 6.86 -20.11
CA ASP A 197 -4.43 8.14 -19.81
C ASP A 197 -5.22 8.06 -18.50
N SER A 198 -5.75 6.88 -18.19
CA SER A 198 -6.46 6.58 -16.94
C SER A 198 -5.91 5.36 -16.21
N PHE A 199 -6.24 5.25 -14.92
CA PHE A 199 -5.92 4.06 -14.14
C PHE A 199 -6.64 2.82 -14.66
N ASN A 200 -7.90 2.97 -15.11
CA ASN A 200 -8.66 1.88 -15.71
C ASN A 200 -7.99 1.31 -16.96
N GLU A 201 -7.45 2.15 -17.84
CA GLU A 201 -6.67 1.70 -19.01
C GLU A 201 -5.41 0.93 -18.60
N PHE A 202 -4.68 1.42 -17.60
CA PHE A 202 -3.54 0.69 -17.06
C PHE A 202 -3.96 -0.68 -16.53
N MET A 203 -5.06 -0.75 -15.78
CA MET A 203 -5.52 -2.01 -15.21
C MET A 203 -6.09 -2.98 -16.24
N GLN A 204 -6.73 -2.52 -17.31
CA GLN A 204 -7.13 -3.37 -18.44
C GLN A 204 -5.94 -4.07 -19.10
N ASP A 205 -4.80 -3.38 -19.16
CA ASP A 205 -3.54 -3.94 -19.67
C ASP A 205 -2.86 -4.85 -18.63
N ALA A 206 -2.84 -4.45 -17.36
CA ALA A 206 -2.15 -5.17 -16.29
C ALA A 206 -2.88 -6.46 -15.85
N LEU A 207 -4.20 -6.41 -15.62
CA LEU A 207 -5.00 -7.50 -15.03
C LEU A 207 -4.79 -8.85 -15.72
N PRO A 208 -4.83 -8.98 -17.07
CA PRO A 208 -4.64 -10.26 -17.74
C PRO A 208 -3.22 -10.83 -17.63
N ARG A 209 -2.25 -10.01 -17.20
CA ARG A 209 -0.83 -10.36 -17.16
C ARG A 209 -0.31 -10.53 -15.74
N LEU A 210 -1.03 -10.04 -14.73
CA LEU A 210 -0.71 -10.23 -13.33
C LEU A 210 -1.25 -11.57 -12.85
N SER A 211 -0.44 -12.28 -12.06
CA SER A 211 -0.87 -13.51 -11.38
C SER A 211 -0.97 -13.23 -9.90
N GLU A 212 -2.17 -13.36 -9.35
CA GLU A 212 -2.44 -13.24 -7.92
C GLU A 212 -2.02 -14.52 -7.19
N GLU A 213 -1.45 -14.36 -6.00
CA GLU A 213 -1.12 -15.49 -5.13
C GLU A 213 -2.40 -16.12 -4.57
N SER A 214 -2.46 -17.45 -4.53
CA SER A 214 -3.54 -18.14 -3.81
C SER A 214 -3.42 -17.93 -2.31
N GLN A 215 -4.51 -18.11 -1.56
CA GLN A 215 -4.47 -18.07 -0.10
C GLN A 215 -3.44 -19.05 0.48
N ASP A 216 -3.39 -20.29 -0.03
CA ASP A 216 -2.39 -21.28 0.38
C ASP A 216 -0.95 -20.77 0.17
N SER A 217 -0.69 -20.08 -0.95
CA SER A 217 0.63 -19.50 -1.23
C SER A 217 0.97 -18.36 -0.27
N LEU A 218 -0.01 -17.50 0.04
CA LEU A 218 0.14 -16.44 1.04
C LEU A 218 0.43 -17.01 2.44
N ASP A 219 -0.24 -18.10 2.82
CA ASP A 219 -0.03 -18.78 4.10
C ASP A 219 1.36 -19.44 4.18
N GLU A 220 1.86 -20.02 3.08
CA GLU A 220 3.23 -20.51 2.96
C GLU A 220 4.25 -19.37 3.13
N PHE A 221 4.01 -18.22 2.50
CA PHE A 221 4.87 -17.05 2.66
C PHE A 221 4.85 -16.53 4.10
N ALA A 222 3.69 -16.37 4.72
CA ALA A 222 3.57 -15.95 6.12
C ALA A 222 4.34 -16.90 7.05
N SER A 223 4.24 -18.21 6.83
CA SER A 223 4.98 -19.23 7.57
C SER A 223 6.50 -19.08 7.41
N LEU A 224 6.97 -18.81 6.19
CA LEU A 224 8.38 -18.54 5.93
C LEU A 224 8.87 -17.23 6.55
N PHE A 225 8.09 -16.14 6.49
CA PHE A 225 8.42 -14.88 7.16
C PHE A 225 8.54 -15.09 8.67
N HIS A 226 7.52 -15.69 9.29
CA HIS A 226 7.52 -15.97 10.73
C HIS A 226 8.78 -16.75 11.10
N ARG A 227 9.11 -17.76 10.31
CA ARG A 227 10.27 -18.60 10.58
C ARG A 227 11.62 -17.93 10.35
N THR A 228 11.70 -16.97 9.45
CA THR A 228 12.95 -16.30 9.09
C THR A 228 13.24 -15.10 9.98
N PHE A 229 12.20 -14.39 10.42
CA PHE A 229 12.31 -13.09 11.10
C PHE A 229 11.76 -13.06 12.54
N SER A 230 11.05 -14.10 12.99
CA SER A 230 10.60 -14.16 14.40
C SER A 230 11.79 -14.33 15.33
N THR A 231 11.76 -13.61 16.45
CA THR A 231 12.74 -13.71 17.54
C THR A 231 12.47 -14.90 18.47
N GLN A 232 11.36 -15.63 18.27
CA GLN A 232 11.05 -16.83 19.03
C GLN A 232 11.98 -17.98 18.63
N VAL A 233 12.43 -18.76 19.62
CA VAL A 233 13.33 -19.91 19.41
C VAL A 233 12.61 -20.97 18.57
N MET A 234 12.89 -21.00 17.27
CA MET A 234 12.39 -21.99 16.33
C MET A 234 13.46 -23.03 16.06
N HIS A 235 13.08 -24.31 15.97
CA HIS A 235 14.02 -25.35 15.54
C HIS A 235 14.59 -25.06 14.15
N PHE A 236 15.90 -25.27 13.99
CA PHE A 236 16.58 -25.13 12.71
C PHE A 236 16.21 -26.28 11.75
N LEU A 237 15.26 -26.01 10.87
CA LEU A 237 14.79 -26.83 9.74
C LEU A 237 15.24 -26.18 8.42
N PRO A 238 16.45 -26.45 7.92
CA PRO A 238 17.00 -25.75 6.77
C PRO A 238 16.15 -25.86 5.49
N ASP A 239 15.44 -26.98 5.31
CA ASP A 239 14.74 -27.32 4.06
C ASP A 239 13.21 -27.16 4.14
N TYR A 240 12.72 -26.54 5.23
CA TYR A 240 11.31 -26.20 5.38
C TYR A 240 10.85 -25.31 4.21
N MET A 241 9.76 -25.72 3.54
CA MET A 241 9.19 -25.02 2.39
C MET A 241 10.25 -24.63 1.34
N PHE A 242 11.23 -25.51 1.07
CA PHE A 242 12.33 -25.23 0.16
C PHE A 242 11.86 -24.82 -1.26
N TRP A 243 10.66 -25.26 -1.68
CA TRP A 243 10.07 -24.89 -2.98
C TRP A 243 9.69 -23.41 -3.07
N ARG A 244 9.32 -22.79 -1.93
CA ARG A 244 8.85 -21.40 -1.85
C ARG A 244 9.99 -20.40 -1.58
N LYS A 245 11.05 -20.85 -0.92
CA LYS A 245 12.24 -20.05 -0.59
C LYS A 245 12.87 -19.28 -1.77
N PRO A 246 12.98 -19.85 -3.00
CA PRO A 246 13.54 -19.10 -4.12
C PRO A 246 12.71 -17.87 -4.50
N VAL A 247 11.38 -17.99 -4.49
CA VAL A 247 10.47 -16.88 -4.80
C VAL A 247 10.55 -15.83 -3.70
N LEU A 248 10.51 -16.25 -2.43
CA LEU A 248 10.67 -15.33 -1.31
C LEU A 248 12.02 -14.59 -1.36
N GLY A 249 13.11 -15.31 -1.67
CA GLY A 249 14.43 -14.71 -1.84
C GLY A 249 14.43 -13.59 -2.89
N GLN A 250 13.83 -13.83 -4.06
CA GLN A 250 13.72 -12.81 -5.12
C GLN A 250 12.92 -11.59 -4.67
N LEU A 251 11.81 -11.79 -3.96
CA LEU A 251 10.96 -10.70 -3.48
C LEU A 251 11.62 -9.88 -2.35
N LEU A 252 12.47 -10.51 -1.53
CA LEU A 252 13.15 -9.85 -0.42
C LEU A 252 14.47 -9.16 -0.80
N GLU A 253 15.17 -9.66 -1.82
CA GLU A 253 16.51 -9.17 -2.18
C GLU A 253 16.57 -7.65 -2.33
N PRO A 254 15.68 -6.96 -3.07
CA PRO A 254 15.74 -5.51 -3.18
C PRO A 254 15.68 -4.80 -1.82
N THR A 255 14.79 -5.25 -0.93
CA THR A 255 14.66 -4.67 0.41
C THR A 255 15.90 -4.94 1.26
N LEU A 256 16.44 -6.15 1.22
CA LEU A 256 17.64 -6.50 1.98
C LEU A 256 18.88 -5.74 1.49
N VAL A 257 19.03 -5.55 0.18
CA VAL A 257 20.10 -4.72 -0.40
C VAL A 257 19.97 -3.27 0.06
N THR A 258 18.76 -2.71 0.07
CA THR A 258 18.51 -1.36 0.58
C THR A 258 18.85 -1.21 2.07
N LEU A 259 18.59 -2.23 2.90
CA LEU A 259 18.81 -2.18 4.35
C LEU A 259 20.25 -2.49 4.77
N LEU A 260 20.90 -3.46 4.10
CA LEU A 260 22.18 -4.05 4.52
C LEU A 260 23.34 -3.67 3.58
N GLY A 261 23.06 -3.22 2.37
CA GLY A 261 24.01 -3.15 1.27
C GLY A 261 24.20 -4.50 0.57
N GLU A 262 24.70 -4.46 -0.66
CA GLU A 262 24.70 -5.60 -1.59
C GLU A 262 25.44 -6.85 -1.05
N HIS A 263 26.60 -6.65 -0.40
CA HIS A 263 27.41 -7.76 0.12
C HIS A 263 26.76 -8.41 1.36
N ALA A 264 26.37 -7.61 2.35
CA ALA A 264 25.78 -8.12 3.58
C ALA A 264 24.40 -8.75 3.33
N ALA A 265 23.61 -8.22 2.40
CA ALA A 265 22.35 -8.82 1.98
C ALA A 265 22.55 -10.23 1.40
N ARG A 266 23.52 -10.41 0.50
CA ARG A 266 23.82 -11.73 -0.09
C ARG A 266 24.30 -12.75 0.94
N GLU A 267 25.20 -12.36 1.83
CA GLU A 267 25.66 -13.24 2.91
C GLU A 267 24.51 -13.60 3.87
N TRP A 268 23.67 -12.62 4.22
CA TRP A 268 22.47 -12.85 5.03
C TRP A 268 21.52 -13.85 4.35
N MET A 269 21.18 -13.65 3.08
CA MET A 269 20.28 -14.53 2.33
C MET A 269 20.84 -15.95 2.19
N LYS A 270 22.15 -16.08 1.97
CA LYS A 270 22.84 -17.37 1.94
C LYS A 270 22.73 -18.10 3.28
N ASN A 271 22.92 -17.39 4.39
CA ASN A 271 22.78 -17.95 5.74
C ASN A 271 21.34 -18.40 6.03
N GLN A 272 20.34 -17.68 5.51
CA GLN A 272 18.92 -18.06 5.63
C GLN A 272 18.46 -19.11 4.60
N LYS A 273 19.36 -19.56 3.71
CA LYS A 273 19.05 -20.45 2.58
C LYS A 273 17.91 -19.91 1.70
N LEU A 274 17.91 -18.60 1.43
CA LEU A 274 16.98 -17.93 0.51
C LEU A 274 17.69 -17.66 -0.82
N PRO A 275 17.76 -18.62 -1.76
CA PRO A 275 18.45 -18.40 -3.03
C PRO A 275 17.69 -17.39 -3.88
N SER A 276 18.34 -16.30 -4.29
CA SER A 276 17.83 -15.46 -5.37
C SER A 276 18.48 -15.87 -6.69
N LYS A 277 17.69 -15.89 -7.78
CA LYS A 277 18.18 -16.20 -9.14
C LYS A 277 18.30 -14.96 -10.04
N MET A 278 17.95 -13.77 -9.59
CA MET A 278 17.96 -12.56 -10.43
C MET A 278 18.25 -11.31 -9.63
N SER A 279 19.24 -10.54 -10.06
CA SER A 279 19.27 -9.11 -9.80
C SER A 279 18.13 -8.46 -10.58
N LEU A 280 17.08 -8.00 -9.91
CA LEU A 280 16.26 -6.92 -10.47
C LEU A 280 17.24 -5.79 -10.82
N GLN A 281 17.27 -5.38 -12.09
CA GLN A 281 18.25 -4.41 -12.56
C GLN A 281 18.18 -3.15 -11.68
N ARG A 282 19.38 -2.72 -11.26
CA ARG A 282 19.62 -1.65 -10.29
C ARG A 282 18.84 -0.38 -10.65
N PHE A 283 18.10 0.15 -9.69
CA PHE A 283 17.59 1.53 -9.67
C PHE A 283 18.00 2.17 -8.34
#